data_AF-A0A957BRH3-F1
#
_entry.id   AF-A0A957BRH3-F1
#
_cell.length_a   1.000
_cell.length_b   1.000
_cell.length_c   1.000
_cell.angle_alpha   90.00
_cell.angle_beta   90.00
_cell.angle_gamma   90.00
#
_symmetry.space_group_name_H-M   'P 1'
#
loop_
_entity.id
_entity.type
_entity.pdbx_description
1 polymer ?
#
loop_
_entity_poly.entity_id
_entity_poly.type
_entity_poly.pdbx_seq_one_letter_code
_entity_poly.pdbx_strand_id
1 'polypeptide(L)' 'HHITKPVLIGEIQDNGQFEIVYETPGLVVGDEWSDFLPDSKVLLSDWRKPLNCGNFNTATGKCGGQGS' A
#
# COMPACT_ATOMS: atom_id res chain seq x y z
N HIS A 1 3.87 -0.72 -7.97
CA HIS A 1 4.61 -1.60 -7.05
C HIS A 1 4.97 -0.81 -5.81
N HIS A 2 4.41 -1.18 -4.65
CA HIS A 2 4.75 -0.57 -3.37
C HIS A 2 5.64 -1.50 -2.56
N ILE A 3 6.49 -0.91 -1.72
CA ILE A 3 7.41 -1.60 -0.82
C ILE A 3 6.92 -1.38 0.62
N THR A 4 7.20 -2.35 1.50
CA THR A 4 6.94 -2.22 2.92
C THR A 4 7.79 -1.10 3.52
N LYS A 5 7.20 -0.22 4.34
CA LYS A 5 7.89 0.93 4.96
C LYS A 5 7.44 1.12 6.41
N PRO A 6 8.27 1.67 7.29
CA PRO A 6 7.80 2.11 8.60
C PRO A 6 6.85 3.31 8.43
N VAL A 7 5.95 3.50 9.40
CA VAL A 7 5.15 4.72 9.53
C VAL A 7 5.65 5.49 10.75
N LEU A 8 5.94 6.77 10.53
CA LEU A 8 6.37 7.71 11.58
C LEU A 8 5.30 8.78 11.74
N ILE A 9 4.95 9.08 12.99
CA ILE A 9 4.13 10.25 13.34
C ILE A 9 5.06 11.23 14.05
N GLY A 10 5.09 12.47 13.58
CA GLY A 10 5.93 13.51 14.14
C GLY A 10 5.20 14.80 14.48
N GLU A 11 5.65 15.46 15.52
CA GLU A 11 5.20 16.80 15.92
C GLU A 11 6.16 17.86 15.38
N ILE A 12 5.59 18.94 14.83
CA ILE A 12 6.37 20.06 14.28
C ILE A 12 6.88 20.91 15.44
N GLN A 13 8.19 21.15 15.46
CA GLN A 13 8.88 21.97 16.45
C GLN A 13 9.00 23.43 15.99
N ASP A 14 9.34 24.35 16.91
CA ASP A 14 9.50 25.80 16.60
C ASP A 14 10.56 26.09 15.53
N ASN A 15 11.52 25.18 15.34
CA ASN A 15 12.55 25.27 14.30
C ASN A 15 12.15 24.61 12.97
N GLY A 16 10.90 24.17 12.84
CA GLY A 16 10.35 23.52 11.64
C GLY A 16 10.80 22.08 11.42
N GLN A 17 11.52 21.46 12.36
CA GLN A 17 11.85 20.04 12.32
C GLN A 17 10.71 19.19 12.90
N PHE A 18 10.72 17.89 12.60
CA PHE A 18 9.81 16.92 13.20
C PHE A 18 10.50 16.20 14.36
N GLU A 19 9.84 16.16 15.52
CA GLU A 19 10.14 15.17 16.56
C GLU A 19 9.29 13.94 16.33
N ILE A 20 9.90 12.76 16.21
CA ILE A 20 9.16 11.51 16.05
C ILE A 20 8.58 11.11 17.41
N VAL A 21 7.25 11.13 17.53
CA VAL A 21 6.53 10.78 18.77
C VAL A 21 5.96 9.36 18.74
N TYR A 22 5.89 8.76 17.55
CA TYR A 22 5.48 7.36 17.38
C TYR A 22 6.07 6.75 16.11
N GLU A 23 6.43 5.47 16.21
CA GLU A 23 6.87 4.62 15.11
C GLU A 23 6.16 3.27 15.19
N THR A 24 5.77 2.71 14.05
CA THR A 24 5.24 1.34 13.98
C THR A 24 6.28 0.31 14.44
N PRO A 25 5.93 -0.76 15.18
CA PRO A 25 6.90 -1.77 15.65
C PRO A 25 7.70 -2.50 14.57
N GLY A 26 7.30 -2.35 13.30
CA GLY A 26 7.97 -2.93 12.14
C GLY A 26 7.49 -2.25 10.86
N LEU A 27 7.67 -2.94 9.73
CA LEU A 27 7.28 -2.42 8.43
C LEU A 27 5.79 -2.67 8.17
N VAL A 28 5.12 -1.67 7.60
CA VAL A 28 3.74 -1.74 7.15
C VAL A 28 3.71 -2.09 5.67
N VAL A 29 2.86 -3.04 5.28
CA VAL A 29 2.63 -3.40 3.88
C VAL A 29 1.82 -2.30 3.21
N GLY A 30 2.21 -1.93 1.98
CA GLY A 30 1.44 -0.97 1.20
C GLY A 30 0.07 -1.54 0.85
N ASP A 31 -0.94 -0.68 0.89
CA ASP A 31 -2.29 -1.00 0.42
C ASP A 31 -2.64 -0.05 -0.71
N GLU A 32 -2.53 -0.56 -1.94
CA GLU A 32 -2.62 0.25 -3.15
C GLU A 32 -4.02 0.65 -3.56
N TRP A 33 -5.01 -0.12 -3.14
CA TRP A 33 -6.36 -0.04 -3.67
C TRP A 33 -7.32 0.42 -2.58
N SER A 34 -8.26 1.29 -2.93
CA SER A 34 -9.21 1.79 -1.94
C SER A 34 -10.28 0.74 -1.66
N ASP A 35 -10.50 0.43 -0.38
CA ASP A 35 -11.62 -0.38 0.12
C ASP A 35 -13.00 0.25 -0.13
N PHE A 36 -13.04 1.56 -0.42
CA PHE A 36 -14.27 2.34 -0.49
C PHE A 36 -14.78 2.58 -1.91
N LEU A 37 -13.89 2.53 -2.90
CA LEU A 37 -14.30 2.69 -4.29
C LEU A 37 -14.77 1.34 -4.86
N PRO A 38 -15.98 1.26 -5.47
CA PRO A 38 -16.50 0.01 -6.01
C PRO A 38 -15.55 -0.72 -6.95
N ASP A 39 -14.80 0.03 -7.76
CA ASP A 39 -13.91 -0.50 -8.79
C ASP A 39 -12.59 -1.06 -8.23
N SER A 40 -12.14 -0.59 -7.07
CA SER A 40 -10.83 -0.95 -6.50
C SER A 40 -10.91 -1.83 -5.26
N LYS A 41 -12.03 -1.86 -4.53
CA LYS A 41 -12.15 -2.62 -3.28
C LYS A 41 -11.95 -4.13 -3.40
N VAL A 42 -11.99 -4.66 -4.63
CA VAL A 42 -11.75 -6.08 -4.94
C VAL A 42 -10.36 -6.32 -5.53
N LEU A 43 -9.52 -5.30 -5.62
CA LEU A 43 -8.20 -5.39 -6.22
C LEU A 43 -7.13 -5.58 -5.15
N LEU A 44 -6.13 -6.40 -5.47
CA LEU A 44 -4.92 -6.64 -4.70
C LEU A 44 -3.71 -6.39 -5.60
N SER A 45 -2.65 -5.82 -5.03
CA SER A 45 -1.34 -5.69 -5.69
C SER A 45 -0.34 -6.61 -4.98
N ASP A 46 0.20 -7.60 -5.70
CA ASP A 46 1.32 -8.41 -5.22
C ASP A 46 2.28 -8.71 -6.38
N TRP A 47 3.46 -8.09 -6.32
CA TRP A 47 4.50 -8.22 -7.34
C TRP A 47 5.45 -9.40 -7.09
N ARG A 48 5.24 -10.16 -6.01
CA ARG A 48 6.01 -11.37 -5.72
C ARG A 48 5.51 -12.53 -6.58
N LYS A 49 6.42 -13.44 -6.92
CA LYS A 49 6.03 -14.71 -7.54
C LYS A 49 5.23 -15.55 -6.53
N PRO A 50 4.17 -16.25 -6.97
CA PRO A 50 3.77 -16.44 -8.36
C PRO A 50 2.82 -15.36 -8.93
N LEU A 51 2.26 -14.47 -8.10
CA LEU A 51 1.17 -13.60 -8.53
C LEU A 51 1.61 -12.54 -9.55
N ASN A 52 2.70 -11.82 -9.26
CA ASN A 52 3.31 -10.79 -10.10
C ASN A 52 2.29 -9.89 -10.82
N CYS A 53 1.36 -9.31 -10.07
CA CYS A 53 0.21 -8.57 -10.57
C CYS A 53 -0.08 -7.33 -9.73
N GLY A 54 -0.35 -6.19 -10.37
CA GLY A 54 -0.69 -4.95 -9.69
C GLY A 54 -2.18 -4.77 -9.37
N ASN A 55 -3.07 -5.38 -10.13
CA ASN A 55 -4.53 -5.23 -10.05
C ASN A 55 -5.20 -6.61 -10.12
N PHE A 56 -4.79 -7.51 -9.24
CA PHE A 56 -5.38 -8.82 -9.11
C PHE A 56 -6.77 -8.70 -8.52
N ASN A 57 -7.79 -9.05 -9.30
CA ASN A 57 -9.17 -9.01 -8.86
C ASN A 57 -9.47 -10.27 -8.04
N THR A 58 -9.60 -10.12 -6.72
CA THR A 58 -9.79 -11.20 -5.76
C THR A 58 -11.13 -11.92 -5.91
N ALA A 59 -12.15 -11.24 -6.44
CA ALA A 59 -13.46 -11.83 -6.71
C ALA A 59 -13.46 -12.76 -7.93
N THR A 60 -12.65 -12.45 -8.95
CA THR A 60 -12.59 -13.22 -10.21
C THR A 60 -11.36 -14.12 -10.32
N GLY A 61 -10.36 -13.92 -9.47
CA GLY A 61 -9.08 -14.62 -9.53
C GLY A 61 -8.23 -14.25 -10.75
N LYS A 62 -8.47 -13.08 -11.36
CA LYS A 62 -7.78 -12.65 -12.59
C LYS A 62 -6.92 -11.43 -12.33
N CYS A 63 -5.69 -11.45 -12.84
CA CYS A 63 -4.90 -10.24 -12.96
C CYS A 63 -5.52 -9.34 -14.04
N GLY A 64 -5.88 -8.11 -13.66
CA GLY A 64 -6.22 -7.08 -14.65
C GLY A 64 -4.97 -6.58 -15.38
N GLY A 65 -5.14 -5.68 -16.34
CA GLY A 65 -3.99 -4.89 -16.84
C GLY A 65 -2.91 -5.63 -17.63
N GLN A 66 -3.22 -6.73 -18.35
CA GLN A 66 -2.53 -6.96 -19.62
C GLN A 66 -3.28 -6.20 -20.72
N GLY A 67 -2.81 -4.98 -21.02
CA GLY A 67 -3.27 -4.14 -22.13
C GLY A 67 -3.14 -2.67 -21.77
N SER A 68 -2.30 -1.86 -22.42
CA SER A 68 -1.55 -2.01 -23.69
C SER A 68 -0.08 -2.39 -23.55
#